data_AF-A0A0Q5ZKL2-F1
#
_entry.id   AF-A0A0Q5ZKL2-F1
#
_cell.length_a   1.000
_cell.length_b   1.000
_cell.length_c   1.000
_cell.angle_alpha   90.00
_cell.angle_beta   90.00
_cell.angle_gamma   90.00
#
_symmetry.space_group_name_H-M   'P 1'
#
loop_
_entity.id
_entity.type
_entity.pdbx_description
1 polymer ?
#
loop_
_entity_poly.entity_id
_entity_poly.type
_entity_poly.pdbx_seq_one_letter_code
_entity_poly.pdbx_strand_id
1 'polypeptide(L)'
;MNVAQMLTHCSKVLKVPMKKTVLPKTFFLFRWIGIFTKYEMKTFNNGIPPNMPTFKKLIINFDCDFDVSKKELLKTLDEYAEFRKNDKFLSEHQLFGKMTDENWGFMEYKHLEHHLKQFSV
;
A
#
# COMPACT_ATOMS: atom_id res chain seq x y z
N MET A 1 10.42 -9.99 -6.34
CA MET A 1 10.25 -10.30 -4.91
C MET A 1 9.86 -11.76 -4.79
N ASN A 2 10.36 -12.49 -3.80
CA ASN A 2 9.78 -13.77 -3.38
C ASN A 2 8.60 -13.53 -2.41
N VAL A 3 7.96 -14.59 -1.90
CA VAL A 3 6.78 -14.48 -1.02
C VAL A 3 7.10 -13.70 0.27
N ALA A 4 8.20 -14.00 0.96
CA ALA A 4 8.58 -13.32 2.20
C ALA A 4 8.84 -11.81 1.97
N GLN A 5 9.53 -11.48 0.88
CA GLN A 5 9.76 -10.09 0.46
C GLN A 5 8.44 -9.38 0.13
N MET A 6 7.49 -10.07 -0.52
CA MET A 6 6.15 -9.53 -0.79
C MET A 6 5.38 -9.23 0.49
N LEU A 7 5.38 -10.13 1.48
CA LEU A 7 4.71 -9.89 2.77
C LEU A 7 5.31 -8.68 3.49
N THR A 8 6.63 -8.55 3.47
CA THR A 8 7.35 -7.38 4.00
C THR A 8 7.01 -6.10 3.23
N HIS A 9 6.87 -6.18 1.90
CA HIS A 9 6.41 -5.07 1.06
C HIS A 9 5.01 -4.61 1.49
N CYS A 10 4.05 -5.52 1.57
CA CYS A 10 2.68 -5.24 2.01
C CYS A 10 2.65 -4.58 3.40
N SER A 11 3.43 -5.08 4.36
CA SER A 11 3.55 -4.45 5.69
C SER A 11 4.08 -3.01 5.59
N LYS A 12 5.09 -2.76 4.75
CA LYS A 12 5.62 -1.39 4.56
C LYS A 12 4.61 -0.43 3.93
N VAL A 13 3.77 -0.90 3.02
CA VAL A 13 2.71 -0.10 2.37
C VAL A 13 1.65 0.28 3.41
N LEU A 14 1.14 -0.67 4.20
CA LEU A 14 0.19 -0.40 5.29
C LEU A 14 0.71 0.60 6.33
N LYS A 15 2.04 0.68 6.51
CA LYS A 15 2.69 1.65 7.41
C LYS A 15 2.73 3.08 6.87
N VAL A 16 2.45 3.31 5.59
CA VAL A 16 2.41 4.65 4.98
C VAL A 16 1.31 5.52 5.60
N PRO A 17 0.01 5.15 5.57
CA PRO A 17 -1.06 5.97 6.15
C PRO A 17 -0.89 6.20 7.65
N MET A 18 -0.24 5.27 8.36
CA MET A 18 0.10 5.39 9.78
C MET A 18 1.29 6.33 10.09
N LYS A 19 1.86 7.00 9.08
CA LYS A 19 3.04 7.88 9.22
C LYS A 19 4.32 7.17 9.66
N LYS A 20 4.31 5.82 9.69
CA LYS A 20 5.46 4.97 10.02
C LYS A 20 6.40 4.80 8.82
N THR A 21 5.87 4.94 7.60
CA THR A 21 6.65 4.97 6.36
C THR A 21 6.44 6.29 5.62
N VAL A 22 7.46 7.14 5.60
CA VAL A 22 7.41 8.41 4.85
C VAL A 22 7.84 8.20 3.40
N LEU A 23 6.95 8.49 2.45
CA LEU A 23 7.22 8.43 1.01
C LEU A 23 7.87 9.72 0.51
N PRO A 24 8.78 9.64 -0.48
CA PRO A 24 9.35 10.84 -1.10
C PRO A 24 8.30 11.58 -1.92
N LYS A 25 8.53 12.87 -2.16
CA LYS A 25 7.65 13.67 -3.01
C LYS A 25 7.66 13.13 -4.44
N THR A 26 6.46 13.05 -5.03
CA THR A 26 6.26 12.70 -6.44
C THR A 26 6.23 13.95 -7.28
N PHE A 27 6.81 13.90 -8.49
CA PHE A 27 6.70 14.99 -9.46
C PHE A 27 5.24 15.21 -9.86
N PHE A 28 4.85 16.47 -10.10
CA PHE A 28 3.44 16.84 -10.22
C PHE A 28 2.71 16.08 -11.35
N LEU A 29 3.38 15.81 -12.47
CA LEU A 29 2.78 15.08 -13.59
C LEU A 29 2.39 13.64 -13.21
N PHE A 30 3.28 12.91 -12.56
CA PHE A 30 3.00 11.54 -12.10
C PHE A 30 1.95 11.51 -11.01
N ARG A 31 1.90 12.53 -10.16
CA ARG A 31 0.85 12.68 -9.15
C ARG A 31 -0.53 12.83 -9.80
N TRP A 32 -0.67 13.61 -10.87
CA TRP A 32 -1.95 13.70 -11.60
C TRP A 32 -2.36 12.35 -12.16
N ILE A 33 -1.43 11.63 -12.80
CA ILE A 33 -1.68 10.27 -13.30
C ILE A 33 -2.19 9.37 -12.16
N GLY A 34 -1.50 9.35 -11.02
CA GLY A 34 -1.90 8.56 -9.86
C GLY A 34 -3.29 8.92 -9.34
N ILE A 35 -3.62 10.21 -9.25
CA ILE A 35 -4.96 10.67 -8.85
C ILE A 35 -6.02 10.11 -9.81
N PHE A 36 -5.83 10.23 -11.12
CA PHE A 36 -6.75 9.69 -12.12
C PHE A 36 -6.88 8.16 -11.99
N THR A 37 -5.78 7.44 -11.81
CA THR A 37 -5.82 5.98 -11.63
C THR A 37 -6.61 5.59 -10.37
N LYS A 38 -6.44 6.30 -9.24
CA LYS A 38 -7.25 6.05 -8.04
C LYS A 38 -8.75 6.23 -8.34
N TYR A 39 -9.14 7.30 -9.03
CA TYR A 39 -10.54 7.55 -9.37
C TYR A 39 -11.11 6.48 -10.30
N GLU A 40 -10.36 6.10 -11.32
CA GLU A 40 -10.70 5.05 -12.28
C GLU A 40 -10.91 3.70 -11.56
N MET A 41 -9.95 3.28 -10.74
CA MET A 41 -10.05 2.07 -9.91
C MET A 41 -11.28 2.09 -8.99
N LYS A 42 -11.59 3.21 -8.35
CA LYS A 42 -12.74 3.33 -7.45
C LYS A 42 -14.08 3.32 -8.21
N THR A 43 -14.14 3.94 -9.37
CA THR A 43 -15.37 4.09 -10.16
C THR A 43 -15.76 2.78 -10.84
N PHE A 44 -14.78 2.06 -11.40
CA PHE A 44 -15.01 0.82 -12.14
C PHE A 44 -14.70 -0.44 -11.32
N ASN A 45 -14.29 -0.29 -10.06
CA ASN A 45 -13.83 -1.37 -9.19
C ASN A 45 -12.66 -2.19 -9.80
N ASN A 46 -11.85 -1.55 -10.65
CA ASN A 46 -10.74 -2.19 -11.33
C ASN A 46 -9.62 -2.59 -10.36
N GLY A 47 -8.83 -3.58 -10.77
CA GLY A 47 -7.64 -4.01 -10.04
C GLY A 47 -6.49 -3.01 -10.17
N ILE A 48 -5.37 -3.29 -9.50
CA ILE A 48 -4.13 -2.53 -9.71
C ILE A 48 -3.65 -2.75 -11.16
N PRO A 49 -3.38 -1.68 -11.93
CA PRO A 49 -2.85 -1.80 -13.28
C PRO A 49 -1.54 -2.59 -13.32
N PRO A 50 -1.33 -3.44 -14.33
CA PRO A 50 -0.06 -4.13 -14.49
C PRO A 50 1.09 -3.13 -14.67
N ASN A 51 2.26 -3.47 -14.16
CA ASN A 51 3.48 -2.66 -14.25
C ASN A 51 3.38 -1.25 -13.62
N MET A 52 2.40 -1.01 -12.74
CA MET A 52 2.39 0.23 -11.96
C MET A 52 3.67 0.31 -11.10
N PRO A 53 4.45 1.40 -11.20
CA PRO A 53 5.66 1.54 -10.41
C PRO A 53 5.32 1.75 -8.94
N THR A 54 6.14 1.19 -8.06
CA THR A 54 6.11 1.47 -6.63
C THR A 54 7.24 2.43 -6.24
N PHE A 55 7.13 3.07 -5.08
CA PHE A 55 8.20 3.90 -4.54
C PHE A 55 9.40 3.02 -4.18
N LYS A 56 10.62 3.46 -4.52
CA LYS A 56 11.87 2.72 -4.21
C LYS A 56 11.98 2.30 -2.74
N LYS A 57 11.46 3.11 -1.81
CA LYS A 57 11.47 2.83 -0.36
C LYS A 57 10.61 1.63 0.06
N LEU A 58 9.64 1.27 -0.78
CA LEU A 58 8.73 0.15 -0.58
C LEU A 58 9.27 -1.14 -1.23
N ILE A 59 10.28 -1.05 -2.09
CA ILE A 59 10.90 -2.22 -2.71
C ILE A 59 11.70 -2.99 -1.66
N ILE A 60 11.49 -4.30 -1.59
CA ILE A 60 12.24 -5.22 -0.74
C ILE A 60 13.22 -6.01 -1.62
N ASN A 61 14.50 -5.74 -1.45
CA ASN A 61 15.60 -6.33 -2.21
C ASN A 61 16.64 -7.02 -1.30
N PHE A 62 16.29 -7.26 -0.05
CA PHE A 62 17.08 -8.00 0.93
C PHE A 62 16.36 -9.31 1.29
N ASP A 63 17.09 -10.24 1.91
CA ASP A 63 16.52 -11.53 2.32
C ASP A 63 15.55 -11.37 3.49
N CYS A 64 14.45 -12.10 3.43
CA CYS A 64 13.38 -12.05 4.42
C CYS A 64 13.02 -13.48 4.81
N ASP A 65 12.85 -13.70 6.11
CA ASP A 65 12.28 -14.94 6.64
C ASP A 65 10.76 -14.92 6.49
N PHE A 66 10.17 -16.04 6.06
CA PHE A 66 8.74 -16.12 5.77
C PHE A 66 7.88 -15.95 7.03
N ASP A 67 8.19 -16.67 8.11
CA ASP A 67 7.38 -16.66 9.33
C ASP A 67 7.47 -15.30 10.03
N VAL A 68 8.65 -14.69 10.05
CA VAL A 68 8.85 -13.32 10.54
C VAL A 68 8.04 -12.33 9.70
N SER A 69 8.12 -12.42 8.37
CA SER A 69 7.40 -11.49 7.47
C SER A 69 5.88 -11.63 7.59
N LYS A 70 5.38 -12.86 7.71
CA LYS A 70 3.95 -13.15 7.92
C LYS A 70 3.46 -12.58 9.25
N LYS A 71 4.19 -12.85 10.34
CA LYS A 71 3.86 -12.32 11.67
C LYS A 71 3.84 -10.79 11.68
N GLU A 72 4.81 -10.17 11.02
CA GLU A 72 4.89 -8.71 10.92
C GLU A 72 3.75 -8.12 10.10
N LEU A 73 3.35 -8.76 8.99
CA LEU A 73 2.20 -8.32 8.20
C LEU A 73 0.90 -8.37 9.02
N LEU A 74 0.64 -9.48 9.72
CA LEU A 74 -0.56 -9.63 10.56
C LEU A 74 -0.59 -8.58 11.68
N LYS A 75 0.53 -8.41 12.39
CA LYS A 75 0.65 -7.35 13.40
C LYS A 75 0.39 -5.96 12.81
N THR A 76 0.93 -5.69 11.62
CA THR A 76 0.74 -4.41 10.95
C THR A 76 -0.74 -4.17 10.58
N LEU A 77 -1.48 -5.22 10.21
CA LEU A 77 -2.91 -5.14 9.93
C LEU A 77 -3.71 -4.80 11.20
N ASP A 78 -3.38 -5.42 12.34
CA ASP A 78 -4.02 -5.10 13.62
C ASP A 78 -3.77 -3.63 14.00
N GLU A 79 -2.52 -3.18 13.90
CA GLU A 79 -2.13 -1.79 14.13
C GLU A 79 -2.85 -0.83 13.18
N TYR A 80 -2.99 -1.20 11.91
CA TYR A 80 -3.69 -0.41 10.90
C TYR A 80 -5.17 -0.23 11.24
N ALA A 81 -5.84 -1.32 11.65
CA ALA A 81 -7.24 -1.29 12.04
C ALA A 81 -7.46 -0.43 13.29
N GLU A 82 -6.57 -0.50 14.27
CA GLU A 82 -6.62 0.33 15.47
C GLU A 82 -6.33 1.81 15.16
N PHE A 83 -5.38 2.09 14.27
CA PHE A 83 -5.04 3.45 13.87
C PHE A 83 -6.17 4.12 13.08
N ARG A 84 -6.89 3.35 12.25
CA ARG A 84 -8.11 3.80 11.56
C ARG A 84 -9.20 4.22 12.53
N LYS A 85 -9.46 3.43 13.58
CA LYS A 85 -10.49 3.75 14.60
C LYS A 85 -10.26 5.10 15.29
N ASN A 86 -9.02 5.56 15.30
CA ASN A 86 -8.61 6.82 15.91
C ASN A 86 -8.61 8.01 14.93
N ASP A 87 -9.00 7.83 13.65
CA ASP A 87 -9.00 8.87 12.59
C ASP A 87 -7.64 9.59 12.45
N LYS A 88 -6.55 8.81 12.53
CA LYS A 88 -5.17 9.37 12.54
C LYS A 88 -4.45 9.28 11.20
N PHE A 89 -5.09 8.74 10.16
CA PHE A 89 -4.46 8.53 8.86
C PHE A 89 -3.97 9.82 8.21
N LEU A 90 -2.98 9.68 7.34
CA LEU A 90 -2.57 10.78 6.46
C LEU A 90 -3.73 11.20 5.57
N SER A 91 -4.03 12.49 5.53
CA SER A 91 -5.05 13.06 4.62
C SER A 91 -4.62 13.06 3.15
N GLU A 92 -3.37 12.70 2.86
CA GLU A 92 -2.78 12.75 1.53
C GLU A 92 -1.74 11.65 1.29
N HIS A 93 -1.78 11.04 0.10
CA HIS A 93 -0.74 10.15 -0.42
C HIS A 93 0.10 10.85 -1.50
N GLN A 94 1.41 10.58 -1.51
CA GLN A 94 2.35 11.27 -2.42
C GLN A 94 2.03 11.06 -3.91
N LEU A 95 1.48 9.90 -4.28
CA LEU A 95 1.05 9.61 -5.66
C LEU A 95 -0.46 9.79 -5.87
N PHE A 96 -1.30 9.46 -4.88
CA PHE A 96 -2.75 9.32 -5.05
C PHE A 96 -3.55 10.55 -4.58
N GLY A 97 -2.86 11.61 -4.15
CA GLY A 97 -3.48 12.84 -3.71
C GLY A 97 -4.27 12.69 -2.42
N LYS A 98 -5.37 13.43 -2.28
CA LYS A 98 -6.21 13.39 -1.08
C LYS A 98 -6.75 11.98 -0.83
N MET A 99 -6.64 11.53 0.41
CA MET A 99 -7.05 10.22 0.87
C MET A 99 -7.96 10.37 2.09
N THR A 100 -9.19 9.88 1.97
CA THR A 100 -10.07 9.61 3.12
C THR A 100 -9.74 8.23 3.68
N ASP A 101 -10.21 7.93 4.88
CA ASP A 101 -10.09 6.60 5.48
C ASP A 101 -10.65 5.48 4.59
N GLU A 102 -11.75 5.77 3.89
CA GLU A 102 -12.33 4.84 2.92
C GLU A 102 -11.42 4.64 1.71
N ASN A 103 -10.82 5.72 1.18
CA ASN A 103 -9.89 5.61 0.06
C ASN A 103 -8.65 4.81 0.46
N TRP A 104 -8.15 5.00 1.68
CA TRP A 104 -7.06 4.18 2.22
C TRP A 104 -7.47 2.72 2.32
N GLY A 105 -8.60 2.42 2.97
CA GLY A 105 -9.11 1.05 3.08
C GLY A 105 -9.27 0.36 1.73
N PHE A 106 -9.85 1.05 0.74
CA PHE A 106 -10.04 0.52 -0.61
C PHE A 106 -8.70 0.24 -1.32
N MET A 107 -7.77 1.19 -1.30
CA MET A 107 -6.49 1.04 -2.00
C MET A 107 -5.61 -0.04 -1.36
N GLU A 108 -5.55 -0.10 -0.04
CA GLU A 108 -4.79 -1.12 0.69
C GLU A 108 -5.41 -2.52 0.47
N TYR A 109 -6.73 -2.64 0.44
CA TYR A 109 -7.41 -3.88 0.07
C TYR A 109 -7.02 -4.35 -1.34
N LYS A 110 -7.12 -3.46 -2.34
CA LYS A 110 -6.76 -3.77 -3.73
C LYS A 110 -5.28 -4.15 -3.87
N HIS A 111 -4.41 -3.51 -3.10
CA HIS A 111 -2.97 -3.79 -3.07
C HIS A 111 -2.65 -5.16 -2.48
N LEU A 112 -3.23 -5.48 -1.33
CA LEU A 112 -3.09 -6.79 -0.71
C LEU A 112 -3.65 -7.89 -1.61
N GLU A 113 -4.87 -7.70 -2.13
CA GLU A 113 -5.51 -8.66 -3.03
C GLU A 113 -4.66 -8.91 -4.28
N HIS A 114 -4.12 -7.85 -4.90
CA HIS A 114 -3.26 -7.96 -6.07
C HIS A 114 -2.04 -8.84 -5.79
N HIS A 115 -1.32 -8.60 -4.68
CA HIS A 115 -0.11 -9.35 -4.38
C HIS A 115 -0.39 -10.76 -3.88
N LEU A 116 -1.41 -10.99 -3.06
CA LEU A 116 -1.77 -12.34 -2.61
C LEU A 116 -2.15 -13.23 -3.82
N LYS A 117 -2.93 -12.71 -4.76
CA LYS A 117 -3.22 -13.41 -6.03
C LYS A 117 -1.97 -13.64 -6.87
N GLN A 118 -1.13 -12.61 -7.05
CA GLN A 118 0.10 -12.70 -7.85
C GLN A 118 1.03 -13.81 -7.34
N PHE A 119 1.10 -14.00 -6.02
CA PHE A 119 1.99 -14.98 -5.38
C PHE A 119 1.28 -16.30 -5.00
N SER A 120 -0.03 -16.40 -5.25
CA SER A 120 -0.86 -17.57 -4.93
C SER A 120 -0.81 -17.97 -3.45
N VAL A 121 -1.01 -16.98 -2.56
CA VAL A 121 -1.05 -17.13 -1.09
C VAL A 121 -2.42 -16.76 -0.56
#